data_AF-A0A356E4N3-F1
#
_entry.id   AF-A0A356E4N3-F1
#
_cell.length_a   1.000
_cell.length_b   1.000
_cell.length_c   1.000
_cell.angle_alpha   90.00
_cell.angle_beta   90.00
_cell.angle_gamma   90.00
#
_symmetry.space_group_name_H-M   'P 1'
#
loop_
_entity.id
_entity.type
_entity.pdbx_description
1 polymer ?
#
loop_
_entity_poly.entity_id
_entity_poly.type
_entity_poly.pdbx_seq_one_letter_code
_entity_poly.pdbx_strand_id
1 'polypeptide(L)' 'MHPIEKSKQLFIEKFNDVSTLTVYAPGRVNIIGEHTDYNDGFVMPCAINYGTAISG' A
#
# COMPACT_ATOMS: atom_id res chain seq x y z
N MET A 1 5.60 -5.15 12.28
CA MET A 1 5.22 -6.31 11.44
C MET A 1 5.07 -5.81 10.01
N HIS A 2 5.77 -6.40 9.03
CA HIS A 2 5.67 -5.97 7.63
C HIS A 2 4.28 -6.33 7.07
N PRO A 3 3.52 -5.40 6.46
CA PRO A 3 2.14 -5.62 6.03
C PRO A 3 1.95 -6.88 5.15
N ILE A 4 2.94 -7.19 4.32
CA ILE A 4 2.98 -8.38 3.46
C ILE A 4 2.90 -9.67 4.27
N GLU A 5 3.79 -9.85 5.26
CA GLU A 5 3.82 -11.05 6.09
C GLU A 5 2.52 -11.20 6.90
N LYS A 6 2.00 -10.09 7.43
CA LYS A 6 0.72 -10.09 8.15
C LYS A 6 -0.43 -10.51 7.23
N SER A 7 -0.47 -10.01 6.00
CA SER A 7 -1.51 -10.33 5.03
C SER A 7 -1.50 -11.82 4.66
N LYS A 8 -0.32 -12.39 4.38
CA LYS A 8 -0.17 -13.83 4.08
C LYS A 8 -0.60 -14.70 5.26
N GLN A 9 -0.16 -14.37 6.46
CA GLN A 9 -0.53 -15.11 7.66
C GLN A 9 -2.04 -15.10 7.88
N LEU A 10 -2.66 -13.92 7.79
CA LEU A 10 -4.12 -13.78 7.92
C LEU A 10 -4.87 -14.57 6.83
N PHE A 11 -4.33 -14.66 5.61
CA PHE A 11 -4.95 -15.46 4.56
C PHE A 11 -4.97 -16.96 4.93
N ILE A 12 -3.83 -17.49 5.37
CA ILE A 12 -3.73 -18.89 5.83
C ILE A 12 -4.71 -19.15 6.98
N GLU A 13 -4.76 -18.25 7.97
CA GLU A 13 -5.66 -18.38 9.13
C GLU A 13 -7.16 -18.33 8.76
N LYS A 14 -7.53 -17.61 7.69
CA LYS A 14 -8.93 -17.42 7.30
C LYS A 14 -9.43 -18.40 6.25
N PHE A 15 -8.55 -18.84 5.35
CA PHE A 15 -8.91 -19.67 4.21
C PHE A 15 -8.33 -21.09 4.28
N ASN A 16 -7.46 -21.36 5.26
CA ASN A 16 -6.77 -22.64 5.43
C ASN A 16 -6.05 -23.10 4.15
N ASP A 17 -5.53 -22.14 3.40
CA ASP A 17 -4.78 -22.32 2.16
C ASP A 17 -3.71 -21.23 2.03
N VAL A 18 -2.75 -21.41 1.14
CA VAL A 18 -1.73 -20.41 0.82
C VAL A 18 -2.22 -19.49 -0.29
N SER A 19 -2.05 -18.17 -0.11
CA SER A 19 -2.39 -17.20 -1.15
C SER A 19 -1.54 -17.44 -2.41
N THR A 20 -2.17 -17.38 -3.57
CA THR A 20 -1.50 -17.50 -4.88
C THR A 20 -0.75 -16.23 -5.27
N LEU A 21 -1.21 -15.07 -4.78
CA LEU A 21 -0.63 -13.76 -5.08
C LEU A 21 -0.66 -12.88 -3.82
N THR A 22 0.42 -12.13 -3.61
CA THR A 22 0.45 -11.02 -2.65
C THR A 22 0.88 -9.75 -3.35
N VAL A 23 0.08 -8.69 -3.23
CA VAL A 23 0.37 -7.36 -3.78
C VAL A 23 0.54 -6.35 -2.65
N TYR A 24 1.33 -5.30 -2.89
CA TYR A 24 1.58 -4.22 -1.94
C TYR A 24 1.53 -2.85 -2.62
N ALA A 25 0.85 -1.90 -1.98
CA ALA A 25 0.81 -0.51 -2.40
C ALA A 25 1.28 0.38 -1.23
N PRO A 26 2.33 1.21 -1.41
CA PRO A 26 2.74 2.16 -0.40
C PRO A 26 1.73 3.30 -0.30
N GLY A 27 1.57 3.83 0.91
CA GLY A 27 1.04 5.17 1.09
C GLY A 27 1.99 6.21 0.51
N ARG A 28 1.54 7.45 0.42
CA ARG A 28 2.36 8.57 -0.03
C ARG A 28 2.18 9.78 0.87
N VAL A 29 3.24 10.56 1.01
CA VAL A 29 3.17 11.93 1.50
C VAL A 29 3.45 12.87 0.32
N ASN A 30 2.86 14.05 0.34
CA ASN A 30 3.22 15.08 -0.62
C ASN A 30 4.27 15.99 0.02
N ILE A 31 5.40 16.21 -0.66
CA ILE A 31 6.48 17.04 -0.13
C ILE A 31 6.18 18.53 -0.38
N ILE A 32 5.62 18.84 -1.57
CA ILE A 32 5.17 20.18 -1.96
C ILE A 32 4.12 20.09 -3.09
N GLY A 33 3.30 21.13 -3.23
CA GLY A 33 2.20 21.20 -4.20
C GLY A 33 0.88 20.74 -3.59
N GLU A 34 0.51 21.28 -2.43
CA GLU A 34 -0.83 21.02 -1.86
C GLU A 34 -1.88 21.80 -2.64
N HIS A 35 -3.03 21.18 -2.86
CA HIS A 35 -4.18 21.80 -3.53
C HIS A 35 -3.91 22.26 -4.99
N THR A 36 -2.83 21.77 -5.63
CA THR A 36 -2.50 22.11 -7.02
C THR A 36 -2.92 21.03 -8.03
N ASP A 37 -3.08 19.79 -7.59
CA ASP A 37 -3.39 18.62 -8.41
C ASP A 37 -4.72 18.75 -9.17
N TYR A 38 -5.76 19.25 -8.53
CA TYR A 38 -7.06 19.49 -9.16
C TYR A 38 -7.14 20.84 -9.91
N ASN A 39 -6.02 21.56 -10.03
CA ASN A 39 -5.89 22.83 -10.75
C ASN A 39 -4.87 22.74 -11.90
N ASP A 40 -4.61 21.55 -12.44
CA ASP A 40 -3.59 21.29 -13.49
C ASP A 40 -2.16 21.73 -13.11
N GLY A 41 -1.87 21.83 -11.81
CA GLY A 41 -0.56 22.19 -11.27
C GLY A 41 0.36 20.98 -11.04
N PHE A 42 1.63 21.28 -10.72
CA PHE A 42 2.61 20.24 -10.37
C PHE A 42 2.51 19.81 -8.90
N VAL A 43 2.89 18.57 -8.62
CA VAL A 43 3.01 17.98 -7.28
C VAL A 43 4.31 17.20 -7.15
N MET A 44 4.84 17.07 -5.92
CA MET A 44 6.03 16.26 -5.64
C MET A 44 5.74 15.22 -4.53
N PRO A 45 4.98 14.15 -4.85
CA PRO A 45 4.71 13.09 -3.89
C PRO A 45 5.90 12.14 -3.74
N CYS A 46 5.98 11.51 -2.57
CA CYS A 46 6.93 10.44 -2.30
C CYS A 46 6.23 9.29 -1.60
N ALA A 47 6.54 8.06 -2.01
CA ALA A 47 6.09 6.86 -1.33
C ALA A 47 6.75 6.77 0.06
N ILE A 48 5.99 6.33 1.06
CA ILE A 48 6.48 6.14 2.43
C ILE A 48 6.60 4.66 2.77
N ASN A 49 7.29 4.35 3.88
CA ASN A 49 7.45 2.99 4.40
C ASN A 49 6.21 2.42 5.11
N TYR A 50 5.05 3.05 4.91
CA TYR A 50 3.74 2.58 5.34
C TYR A 50 2.91 2.24 4.10
N GLY A 51 2.08 1.21 4.16
CA GLY A 51 1.26 0.80 3.02
C GLY A 51 0.35 -0.38 3.34
N THR A 52 -0.38 -0.83 2.32
CA THR A 52 -1.36 -1.90 2.41
C THR A 52 -0.91 -3.09 1.57
N ALA A 53 -1.01 -4.28 2.14
CA ALA A 53 -0.80 -5.54 1.42
C ALA A 53 -2.12 -6.34 1.34
N ILE A 54 -2.33 -7.01 0.21
CA ILE A 54 -3.48 -7.88 -0.05
C ILE A 54 -2.94 -9.22 -0.55
N SER A 55 -3.43 -10.31 0.03
CA SER A 55 -3.10 -11.69 -0.36
C SER A 55 -4.37 -12.39 -0.81
N GLY A 56 -4.29 -13.12 -1.93
CA GLY A 56 -5.42 -13.78 -2.60
C GLY A 56 -5.00 -15.08 -3.28
#